data_AF-A0A838P036-F1
#
_entry.id   AF-A0A838P036-F1
#
_cell.length_a   1.000
_cell.length_b   1.000
_cell.length_c   1.000
_cell.angle_alpha   90.00
_cell.angle_beta   90.00
_cell.angle_gamma   90.00
#
_symmetry.space_group_name_H-M   'P 1'
#
loop_
_entity.id
_entity.type
_entity.pdbx_description
1 polymer ?
#
loop_
_entity_poly.entity_id
_entity_poly.type
_entity_poly.pdbx_seq_one_letter_code
_entity_poly.pdbx_strand_id
1 'polypeptide(L)'
;MARVLFTVVLLSISITGILLNHKRGLGLMPEVDHAPSAPFTTALPLAALADRARGAASGIGTTDIDRMDVRPREGLVKVRFRDAASTEATVDINSGQILNVGARGDVFLERLHSGETFGDGWVLMSDAAAIALVILLISGYWLWLAPKWRR
;
A
#
# COMPACT_ATOMS: atom_id res chain seq x y z
N MET A 1 -24.84 -21.11 0.38
CA MET A 1 -23.52 -20.85 0.99
C MET A 1 -22.60 -20.07 0.05
N ALA A 2 -22.35 -20.54 -1.18
CA ALA A 2 -21.47 -19.85 -2.15
C ALA A 2 -21.85 -18.39 -2.46
N ARG A 3 -23.15 -18.08 -2.61
CA ARG A 3 -23.63 -16.70 -2.86
C ARG A 3 -23.29 -15.74 -1.71
N VAL A 4 -23.47 -16.20 -0.47
CA VAL A 4 -23.18 -15.40 0.73
C VAL A 4 -21.67 -15.12 0.83
N LEU A 5 -20.84 -16.15 0.62
CA LEU A 5 -19.39 -16.01 0.60
C LEU A 5 -18.94 -14.98 -0.45
N PHE A 6 -19.45 -15.10 -1.68
CA PHE A 6 -19.13 -14.19 -2.77
C PHE A 6 -19.51 -12.73 -2.44
N THR A 7 -20.70 -12.51 -1.87
CA THR A 7 -21.12 -11.17 -1.43
C THR A 7 -20.20 -10.62 -0.36
N VAL A 8 -19.79 -11.44 0.62
CA VAL A 8 -18.85 -11.02 1.66
C VAL A 8 -17.51 -10.63 1.06
N VAL A 9 -16.95 -11.45 0.15
CA VAL A 9 -15.69 -11.16 -0.53
C VAL A 9 -15.76 -9.85 -1.30
N LEU A 10 -16.82 -9.64 -2.10
CA LEU A 10 -17.00 -8.38 -2.83
C LEU A 10 -17.16 -7.17 -1.91
N LEU A 11 -17.90 -7.30 -0.81
CA LEU A 11 -18.03 -6.22 0.18
C LEU A 11 -16.69 -5.91 0.83
N SER A 12 -15.92 -6.93 1.22
CA SER A 12 -14.58 -6.76 1.77
C SER A 12 -13.66 -6.05 0.78
N ILE A 13 -13.60 -6.47 -0.48
CA ILE A 13 -12.79 -5.83 -1.54
C ILE A 13 -13.22 -4.36 -1.73
N SER A 14 -14.53 -4.10 -1.78
CA SER A 14 -15.07 -2.74 -1.98
C SER A 14 -14.71 -1.81 -0.82
N ILE A 15 -14.96 -2.25 0.42
CA ILE A 15 -14.66 -1.45 1.62
C ILE A 15 -13.16 -1.19 1.73
N THR A 16 -12.34 -2.24 1.58
CA THR A 16 -10.88 -2.10 1.65
C THR A 16 -10.33 -1.22 0.53
N GLY A 17 -10.88 -1.30 -0.70
CA GLY A 17 -10.51 -0.43 -1.81
C GLY A 17 -10.81 1.05 -1.53
N ILE A 18 -11.97 1.36 -0.93
CA ILE A 18 -12.30 2.73 -0.52
C ILE A 18 -11.31 3.23 0.55
N LEU A 19 -11.01 2.41 1.56
CA LEU A 19 -10.06 2.77 2.61
C LEU A 19 -8.64 2.98 2.04
N LEU A 20 -8.21 2.14 1.09
CA LEU A 20 -6.90 2.26 0.44
C LEU A 20 -6.74 3.56 -0.34
N ASN A 21 -7.79 4.02 -1.03
CA ASN A 21 -7.78 5.31 -1.73
C ASN A 21 -7.58 6.49 -0.77
N HIS A 22 -7.98 6.36 0.49
CA HIS A 22 -7.90 7.42 1.51
C HIS A 22 -6.82 7.16 2.56
N LYS A 23 -5.86 6.26 2.28
CA LYS A 23 -4.89 5.78 3.28
C LYS A 23 -4.07 6.85 3.99
N ARG A 24 -3.78 7.98 3.32
CA ARG A 24 -3.09 9.13 3.94
C ARG A 24 -3.99 9.87 4.93
N GLY A 25 -5.20 10.23 4.50
CA GLY A 25 -6.19 10.90 5.36
C GLY A 25 -6.63 10.05 6.56
N LEU A 26 -6.55 8.73 6.44
CA LEU A 26 -6.82 7.78 7.52
C LEU A 26 -5.61 7.50 8.43
N GLY A 27 -4.45 8.11 8.16
CA GLY A 27 -3.22 7.89 8.93
C GLY A 27 -2.60 6.50 8.78
N LEU A 28 -3.05 5.70 7.80
CA LEU A 28 -2.54 4.36 7.52
C LEU A 28 -1.18 4.38 6.81
N MET A 29 -0.88 5.48 6.12
CA MET A 29 0.42 5.73 5.51
C MET A 29 0.91 7.12 5.95
N PRO A 30 2.03 7.21 6.68
CA PRO A 30 2.60 8.49 7.09
C PRO A 30 2.92 9.37 5.88
N GLU A 31 2.46 10.61 5.93
CA GLU A 31 2.83 11.66 4.99
C GLU A 31 3.85 12.57 5.68
N VAL A 32 4.99 12.74 5.03
CA VAL A 32 6.07 13.60 5.51
C VAL A 32 6.16 14.72 4.50
N ASP A 33 5.71 15.91 4.89
CA ASP A 33 5.91 17.12 4.09
C ASP A 33 7.37 17.55 4.25
N HIS A 34 8.14 17.39 3.18
CA HIS A 34 9.57 17.65 3.17
C HIS A 34 9.99 18.21 1.83
N ALA A 35 10.79 19.27 1.86
CA ALA A 35 11.43 19.85 0.70
C ALA A 35 12.89 19.38 0.64
N PRO A 36 13.45 19.12 -0.55
CA PRO A 36 14.85 18.72 -0.69
C PRO A 36 15.79 19.70 -0.02
N SER A 37 16.60 19.20 0.93
CA SER A 37 17.58 20.01 1.66
C SER A 37 18.81 20.37 0.82
N ALA A 38 19.14 19.56 -0.20
CA ALA A 38 20.20 19.83 -1.16
C ALA A 38 19.94 19.10 -2.51
N PRO A 39 20.73 19.38 -3.57
CA PRO A 39 20.63 18.62 -4.81
C PRO A 39 20.88 17.13 -4.62
N PHE A 40 20.23 16.28 -5.42
CA PHE A 40 20.41 14.82 -5.34
C PHE A 40 21.87 14.37 -5.55
N THR A 41 22.69 15.16 -6.24
CA THR A 41 24.11 14.88 -6.43
C THR A 41 24.92 14.87 -5.13
N THR A 42 24.40 15.46 -4.06
CA THR A 42 25.01 15.42 -2.71
C THR A 42 24.34 14.40 -1.79
N ALA A 43 23.56 13.48 -2.34
CA ALA A 43 22.93 12.41 -1.58
C ALA A 43 23.96 11.53 -0.86
N LEU A 44 23.64 11.13 0.36
CA LEU A 44 24.43 10.15 1.08
C LEU A 44 24.35 8.77 0.39
N PRO A 45 25.41 7.94 0.52
CA PRO A 45 25.35 6.56 0.05
C PRO A 45 24.20 5.79 0.70
N LEU A 46 23.54 4.90 -0.07
CA LEU A 46 22.43 4.09 0.43
C LEU A 46 22.77 3.31 1.69
N ALA A 47 24.00 2.79 1.80
CA ALA A 47 24.46 2.09 2.99
C ALA A 47 24.42 2.99 4.25
N ALA A 48 24.86 4.24 4.14
CA ALA A 48 24.80 5.19 5.25
C ALA A 48 23.35 5.51 5.65
N LEU A 49 22.46 5.71 4.66
CA LEU A 49 21.04 5.95 4.90
C LEU A 49 20.33 4.74 5.54
N ALA A 50 20.68 3.53 5.10
CA ALA A 50 20.23 2.28 5.69
C ALA A 50 20.63 2.17 7.17
N ASP A 51 21.87 2.51 7.52
CA ASP A 51 22.33 2.46 8.89
C ASP A 51 21.65 3.52 9.78
N ARG A 52 21.41 4.73 9.26
CA ARG A 52 20.59 5.75 9.95
C ARG A 52 19.18 5.22 10.23
N ALA A 53 18.54 4.64 9.22
CA ALA A 53 17.21 4.07 9.36
C ALA A 53 17.15 2.92 10.38
N ARG A 54 18.13 2.00 10.36
CA ARG A 54 18.23 0.90 11.34
C ARG A 54 18.35 1.42 12.76
N GLY A 55 19.20 2.43 12.97
CA GLY A 55 19.36 3.08 14.27
C GLY A 55 18.06 3.72 14.76
N ALA A 56 17.26 4.29 13.85
CA ALA A 56 15.99 4.90 14.20
C ALA A 56 14.87 3.89 14.50
N ALA A 57 14.93 2.70 13.87
CA ALA A 57 13.98 1.62 14.09
C ALA A 57 14.36 0.68 15.27
N SER A 58 15.55 0.85 15.86
CA SER A 58 16.01 -0.01 16.96
C SER A 58 15.07 0.10 18.16
N GLY A 59 14.37 -0.99 18.48
CA GLY A 59 13.39 -1.06 19.56
C GLY A 59 11.93 -1.15 19.11
N ILE A 60 11.63 -0.97 17.81
CA ILE A 60 10.26 -1.04 17.26
C ILE A 60 10.02 -2.40 16.57
N GLY A 61 11.06 -3.04 16.06
CA GLY A 61 10.98 -4.30 15.34
C GLY A 61 12.33 -4.82 14.88
N THR A 62 12.34 -5.61 13.80
CA THR A 62 13.59 -6.02 13.14
C THR A 62 14.25 -4.84 12.43
N THR A 63 15.57 -4.90 12.28
CA THR A 63 16.37 -3.96 11.50
C THR A 63 16.75 -4.52 10.12
N ASP A 64 16.23 -5.70 9.77
CA ASP A 64 16.38 -6.27 8.44
C ASP A 64 15.57 -5.47 7.42
N ILE A 65 16.24 -5.01 6.37
CA ILE A 65 15.64 -4.11 5.37
C ILE A 65 14.96 -4.96 4.31
N ASP A 66 13.66 -4.75 4.13
CA ASP A 66 12.89 -5.35 3.04
C ASP A 66 13.15 -4.61 1.73
N ARG A 67 13.04 -3.28 1.74
CA ARG A 67 13.29 -2.43 0.57
C ARG A 67 13.59 -0.99 0.93
N MET A 68 14.23 -0.27 0.00
CA MET A 68 14.43 1.18 0.07
C MET A 68 13.81 1.84 -1.16
N ASP A 69 12.92 2.81 -0.95
CA ASP A 69 12.26 3.61 -1.99
C ASP A 69 12.85 5.03 -1.98
N VAL A 70 13.69 5.34 -2.98
CA VAL A 70 14.42 6.60 -3.10
C VAL A 70 13.58 7.60 -3.89
N ARG A 71 13.34 8.79 -3.33
CA ARG A 71 12.49 9.83 -3.93
C ARG A 71 13.23 11.16 -4.05
N PRO A 72 14.09 11.34 -5.08
CA PRO A 72 14.91 12.54 -5.23
C PRO A 72 14.09 13.83 -5.32
N ARG A 73 12.91 13.78 -5.96
CA ARG A 73 11.99 14.91 -6.08
C ARG A 73 11.50 15.41 -4.71
N GLU A 74 11.38 14.51 -3.74
CA GLU A 74 10.94 14.80 -2.37
C GLU A 74 12.13 14.94 -1.41
N GLY A 75 13.38 14.74 -1.86
CA GLY A 75 14.57 14.87 -1.01
C GLY A 75 14.73 13.76 0.03
N LEU A 76 14.02 12.64 -0.10
CA LEU A 76 13.95 11.62 0.95
C LEU A 76 14.10 10.19 0.40
N VAL A 77 14.41 9.28 1.30
CA VAL A 77 14.35 7.84 1.10
C VAL A 77 13.45 7.22 2.16
N LYS A 78 12.62 6.26 1.75
CA LYS A 78 11.78 5.46 2.64
C LYS A 78 12.39 4.07 2.78
N VAL A 79 12.80 3.71 3.98
CA VAL A 79 13.40 2.41 4.30
C VAL A 79 12.36 1.57 5.02
N ARG A 80 11.96 0.46 4.41
CA ARG A 80 10.99 -0.47 5.00
C ARG A 80 11.70 -1.68 5.59
N PHE A 81 11.25 -2.09 6.76
CA PHE A 81 11.79 -3.23 7.48
C PHE A 81 10.90 -4.47 7.30
N ARG A 82 11.52 -5.65 7.38
CA ARG A 82 10.87 -6.95 7.25
C ARG A 82 10.25 -7.41 8.57
N ASP A 83 9.34 -6.61 9.12
CA ASP A 83 8.56 -6.96 10.32
C ASP A 83 7.07 -7.11 10.01
N ALA A 84 6.31 -7.60 11.00
CA ALA A 84 4.87 -7.79 10.87
C ALA A 84 4.11 -6.46 10.73
N ALA A 85 4.62 -5.38 11.31
CA ALA A 85 4.01 -4.05 11.29
C ALA A 85 4.33 -3.26 10.00
N SER A 86 5.21 -3.79 9.14
CA SER A 86 5.75 -3.12 7.97
C SER A 86 6.35 -1.74 8.31
N THR A 87 7.16 -1.67 9.36
CA THR A 87 7.77 -0.43 9.85
C THR A 87 8.54 0.27 8.72
N GLU A 88 8.36 1.59 8.61
CA GLU A 88 9.01 2.45 7.63
C GLU A 88 9.71 3.60 8.34
N ALA A 89 11.00 3.78 8.06
CA ALA A 89 11.75 4.97 8.43
C ALA A 89 11.91 5.86 7.19
N THR A 90 11.49 7.12 7.29
CA THR A 90 11.69 8.15 6.27
C THR A 90 12.90 8.99 6.66
N VAL A 91 13.86 9.10 5.75
CA VAL A 91 15.15 9.74 5.99
C VAL A 91 15.42 10.78 4.91
N ASP A 92 15.84 11.98 5.29
CA ASP A 92 16.35 12.98 4.33
C ASP A 92 17.61 12.43 3.65
N ILE A 93 17.65 12.50 2.32
CA ILE A 93 18.65 11.79 1.52
C ILE A 93 20.05 12.44 1.57
N ASN A 94 20.13 13.74 1.91
CA ASN A 94 21.38 14.50 1.88
C ASN A 94 22.03 14.63 3.26
N SER A 95 21.22 14.85 4.29
CA SER A 95 21.64 15.02 5.69
C SER A 95 21.61 13.72 6.48
N GLY A 96 20.79 12.75 6.08
CA GLY A 96 20.54 11.53 6.85
C GLY A 96 19.66 11.77 8.08
N GLN A 97 18.99 12.92 8.18
CA GLN A 97 18.05 13.22 9.26
C GLN A 97 16.84 12.28 9.19
N ILE A 98 16.44 11.74 10.33
CA ILE A 98 15.21 10.94 10.44
C ILE A 98 14.01 11.88 10.47
N LEU A 99 13.17 11.79 9.45
CA LEU A 99 11.97 12.63 9.31
C LEU A 99 10.74 11.97 9.93
N ASN A 100 10.64 10.63 9.86
CA ASN A 100 9.54 9.86 10.45
C ASN A 100 9.97 8.40 10.66
N VAL A 101 9.46 7.76 11.70
CA VAL A 101 9.52 6.30 11.87
C VAL A 101 8.18 5.81 12.40
N GLY A 102 7.61 4.77 11.78
CA GLY A 102 6.36 4.19 12.26
C GLY A 102 5.86 3.01 11.43
N ALA A 103 4.78 2.38 11.91
CA ALA A 103 4.12 1.28 11.23
C ALA A 103 3.39 1.73 9.95
N ARG A 104 3.29 0.83 8.97
CA ARG A 104 2.55 1.04 7.72
C ARG A 104 1.25 0.23 7.75
N GLY A 105 0.20 0.84 8.32
CA GLY A 105 -1.12 0.21 8.40
C GLY A 105 -1.74 -0.09 7.02
N ASP A 106 -1.34 0.65 5.99
CA ASP A 106 -1.80 0.41 4.63
C ASP A 106 -1.36 -0.95 4.06
N VAL A 107 -0.23 -1.51 4.50
CA VAL A 107 0.26 -2.80 3.99
C VAL A 107 -0.64 -3.96 4.39
N PHE A 108 -1.13 -3.97 5.64
CA PHE A 108 -2.11 -4.99 6.06
C PHE A 108 -3.40 -4.87 5.23
N LEU A 109 -3.85 -3.64 5.01
CA LEU A 109 -5.06 -3.37 4.24
C LEU A 109 -4.90 -3.78 2.76
N GLU A 110 -3.72 -3.57 2.17
CA GLU A 110 -3.35 -4.03 0.82
C GLU A 110 -3.44 -5.57 0.74
N ARG A 111 -2.88 -6.30 1.72
CA ARG A 111 -2.95 -7.77 1.78
C ARG A 111 -4.36 -8.29 2.01
N LEU A 112 -5.17 -7.58 2.79
CA LEU A 112 -6.56 -7.95 3.01
C LEU A 112 -7.40 -7.73 1.74
N HIS A 113 -7.14 -6.65 1.00
CA HIS A 113 -7.81 -6.34 -0.26
C HIS A 113 -7.48 -7.36 -1.36
N SER A 114 -6.21 -7.75 -1.47
CA SER A 114 -5.78 -8.77 -2.44
C SER A 114 -6.21 -10.18 -2.06
N GLY A 115 -6.52 -10.43 -0.78
CA GLY A 115 -6.79 -11.76 -0.24
C GLY A 115 -5.54 -12.51 0.22
N GLU A 116 -4.35 -11.94 0.04
CA GLU A 116 -3.06 -12.52 0.44
C GLU A 116 -3.01 -12.84 1.95
N THR A 117 -3.74 -12.09 2.80
CA THR A 117 -3.86 -12.36 4.23
C THR A 117 -4.34 -13.78 4.56
N PHE A 118 -5.07 -14.43 3.63
CA PHE A 118 -5.59 -15.79 3.79
C PHE A 118 -4.84 -16.85 2.96
N GLY A 119 -3.77 -16.45 2.26
CA GLY A 119 -2.94 -17.30 1.40
C GLY A 119 -3.23 -17.19 -0.09
N ASP A 120 -2.32 -17.71 -0.92
CA ASP A 120 -2.31 -17.51 -2.39
C ASP A 120 -3.62 -17.91 -3.09
N GLY A 121 -4.31 -18.94 -2.60
CA GLY A 121 -5.61 -19.37 -3.15
C GLY A 121 -6.71 -18.32 -3.02
N TRP A 122 -6.63 -17.44 -2.03
CA TRP A 122 -7.59 -16.35 -1.84
C TRP A 122 -7.35 -15.17 -2.77
N VAL A 123 -6.14 -15.03 -3.31
CA VAL A 123 -5.87 -14.06 -4.39
C VAL A 123 -6.67 -14.43 -5.63
N LEU A 124 -6.66 -15.72 -6.00
CA LEU A 124 -7.48 -16.23 -7.11
C LEU A 124 -8.99 -16.06 -6.84
N MET A 125 -9.42 -16.16 -5.58
CA MET A 125 -10.81 -15.88 -5.21
C MET A 125 -11.16 -14.40 -5.38
N SER A 126 -10.24 -13.49 -5.03
CA SER A 126 -10.39 -12.05 -5.24
C SER A 126 -10.50 -11.72 -6.74
N ASP A 127 -9.64 -12.32 -7.57
CA ASP A 127 -9.68 -12.18 -9.02
C ASP A 127 -10.98 -12.72 -9.62
N ALA A 128 -11.43 -13.91 -9.19
CA ALA A 128 -12.70 -14.48 -9.62
C ALA A 128 -13.89 -13.59 -9.24
N ALA A 129 -13.83 -12.97 -8.05
CA ALA A 129 -14.84 -12.01 -7.60
C ALA A 129 -14.85 -10.75 -8.49
N ALA A 130 -13.68 -10.21 -8.83
CA ALA A 130 -13.55 -9.06 -9.72
C ALA A 130 -14.08 -9.36 -11.14
N ILE A 131 -13.74 -10.51 -11.72
CA ILE A 131 -14.24 -10.94 -13.04
C ILE A 131 -15.77 -11.07 -13.03
N ALA A 132 -16.32 -11.73 -12.00
CA ALA A 132 -17.75 -11.88 -11.86
C ALA A 132 -18.47 -10.52 -11.68
N LEU A 133 -17.86 -9.56 -10.98
CA LEU A 133 -18.36 -8.20 -10.88
C LEU A 133 -18.37 -7.49 -12.25
N VAL A 134 -17.32 -7.64 -13.07
CA VAL A 134 -17.26 -7.08 -14.42
C VAL A 134 -18.38 -7.68 -15.31
N ILE A 135 -18.55 -8.99 -15.28
CA ILE A 135 -19.63 -9.67 -16.02
C ILE A 135 -21.00 -9.16 -15.55
N LEU A 136 -21.19 -8.99 -14.23
CA LEU A 136 -22.43 -8.46 -13.67
C LEU A 136 -22.71 -7.02 -14.14
N LEU A 137 -21.68 -6.16 -14.17
CA LEU A 137 -21.82 -4.77 -14.62
C LEU A 137 -22.14 -4.69 -16.13
N ILE A 138 -21.42 -5.47 -16.96
CA ILE A 138 -21.67 -5.52 -18.41
C ILE A 138 -23.07 -6.07 -18.69
N SER A 139 -23.46 -7.17 -18.04
CA SER A 139 -24.77 -7.78 -18.25
C SER A 139 -25.91 -6.88 -17.76
N GLY A 140 -25.76 -6.24 -16.60
CA GLY A 140 -26.71 -5.27 -16.10
C GLY A 140 -26.85 -4.05 -17.03
N TYR A 141 -25.72 -3.53 -17.52
CA TYR A 141 -25.73 -2.41 -18.48
C TYR A 141 -26.39 -2.80 -19.81
N TRP A 142 -26.09 -4.00 -20.31
CA TRP A 142 -26.71 -4.53 -21.53
C TRP A 142 -28.24 -4.66 -21.38
N LEU A 143 -28.72 -5.20 -20.26
CA LEU A 143 -30.16 -5.32 -19.99
C LEU A 143 -30.85 -3.95 -19.95
N TRP A 144 -30.17 -2.91 -19.48
CA TRP A 144 -30.67 -1.54 -19.50
C TRP A 144 -30.66 -0.90 -20.90
N LEU A 145 -29.66 -1.20 -21.73
CA LEU A 145 -29.49 -0.62 -23.07
C LEU A 145 -30.33 -1.32 -24.15
N ALA A 146 -30.41 -2.65 -24.12
CA ALA A 146 -31.11 -3.47 -25.11
C ALA A 146 -32.54 -3.00 -25.45
N PRO A 147 -33.42 -2.65 -24.49
CA PRO A 147 -34.75 -2.16 -24.82
C PRO A 147 -34.76 -0.75 -25.43
N LYS A 148 -33.71 0.05 -25.22
CA LYS A 148 -33.60 1.40 -25.80
C LYS A 148 -33.15 1.39 -27.25
N TRP A 149 -32.37 0.37 -27.64
CA TRP A 149 -31.91 0.19 -29.00
C TRP A 149 -32.96 -0.46 -29.91
N ARG A 150 -33.92 -1.18 -29.34
CA ARG A 150 -35.03 -1.81 -30.07
C ARG A 150 -36.24 -0.89 -30.26
N ARG A 151 -36.10 0.41 -29.97
CA ARG A 151 -37.07 1.48 -30.25
C ARG A 151 -36.52 2.37 -31.36
#